data_AF-A0A242MLN0-F1
#
_entry.id   AF-A0A242MLN0-F1
#
_cell.length_a   1.000
_cell.length_b   1.000
_cell.length_c   1.000
_cell.angle_alpha   90.00
_cell.angle_beta   90.00
_cell.angle_gamma   90.00
#
_symmetry.space_group_name_H-M   'P 1'
#
loop_
_entity.id
_entity.type
_entity.pdbx_description
1 polymer ?
#
loop_
_entity_poly.entity_id
_entity_poly.type
_entity_poly.pdbx_seq_one_letter_code
_entity_poly.pdbx_strand_id
1 'polypeptide(L)' 'MVYSLVLTCRACKVEPYAYLHHVLTEMPQRAPGADISDLLPFNFAKWVQLATTAV' A
#
# COMPACT_ATOMS: atom_id res chain seq x y z
N MET A 1 -14.59 6.85 1.78
CA MET A 1 -13.13 6.76 2.02
C MET A 1 -12.49 5.55 1.31
N VAL A 2 -12.97 4.32 1.50
CA VAL A 2 -12.37 3.12 0.85
C VAL A 2 -12.41 3.17 -0.68
N TYR A 3 -13.51 3.67 -1.27
CA TYR A 3 -13.62 3.78 -2.73
C TYR A 3 -12.56 4.71 -3.35
N SER A 4 -12.28 5.85 -2.70
CA SER A 4 -11.23 6.77 -3.12
C SER A 4 -9.84 6.11 -3.06
N LEU A 5 -9.57 5.29 -2.04
CA LEU A 5 -8.33 4.52 -1.93
C LEU A 5 -8.19 3.49 -3.06
N VAL A 6 -9.26 2.77 -3.39
CA VAL A 6 -9.27 1.80 -4.49
C VAL A 6 -9.03 2.50 -5.84
N LEU A 7 -9.61 3.68 -6.06
CA LEU A 7 -9.34 4.50 -7.25
C LEU A 7 -7.86 4.92 -7.31
N THR A 8 -7.28 5.35 -6.19
CA THR A 8 -5.85 5.69 -6.13
C THR A 8 -4.98 4.46 -6.39
N CYS A 9 -5.32 3.28 -5.86
CA CYS A 9 -4.62 2.03 -6.16
C CYS A 9 -4.61 1.76 -7.67
N ARG A 10 -5.76 1.91 -8.33
CA ARG A 10 -5.87 1.77 -9.80
C ARG A 10 -5.01 2.80 -10.53
N ALA A 11 -5.01 4.06 -10.10
CA ALA A 11 -4.17 5.11 -10.68
C ALA A 11 -2.67 4.81 -10.53
N CYS A 12 -2.27 4.21 -9.41
CA CYS A 12 -0.92 3.75 -9.14
C CYS A 12 -0.58 2.38 -9.74
N LYS A 13 -1.48 1.76 -10.53
CA LYS A 13 -1.33 0.41 -11.11
C LYS A 13 -1.08 -0.68 -10.06
N VAL A 14 -1.64 -0.51 -8.87
CA VAL A 14 -1.57 -1.44 -7.75
C VAL A 14 -2.86 -2.24 -7.65
N GLU A 15 -2.74 -3.54 -7.38
CA GLU A 15 -3.87 -4.40 -7.11
C GLU A 15 -4.48 -4.03 -5.72
N PRO A 16 -5.75 -3.59 -5.65
CA PRO A 16 -6.33 -3.06 -4.42
C PRO A 16 -6.38 -4.06 -3.26
N TYR A 17 -6.59 -5.34 -3.55
CA TYR A 17 -6.63 -6.38 -2.52
C TYR A 17 -5.26 -6.61 -1.90
N ALA A 18 -4.19 -6.71 -2.71
CA ALA A 18 -2.81 -6.82 -2.25
C ALA A 18 -2.40 -5.62 -1.38
N TYR A 19 -2.80 -4.40 -1.76
CA TYR A 19 -2.60 -3.21 -0.96
C TYR A 19 -3.30 -3.32 0.41
N LEU A 20 -4.60 -3.63 0.43
CA LEU A 20 -5.36 -3.74 1.68
C LEU A 20 -4.80 -4.84 2.58
N HIS A 21 -4.44 -5.98 2.00
CA HIS A 21 -3.82 -7.09 2.74
C HIS A 21 -2.50 -6.65 3.38
N HIS A 22 -1.66 -5.92 2.65
CA HIS A 22 -0.42 -5.36 3.18
C HIS A 22 -0.68 -4.40 4.34
N VAL A 23 -1.58 -3.42 4.17
CA VAL A 23 -1.94 -2.47 5.22
C VAL A 23 -2.43 -3.17 6.48
N LEU A 24 -3.32 -4.15 6.35
CA LEU A 24 -3.89 -4.89 7.49
C LEU A 24 -2.86 -5.78 8.20
N THR A 25 -1.79 -6.20 7.49
CA THR A 25 -0.70 -6.98 8.07
C THR A 25 0.31 -6.08 8.79
N GLU A 26 0.60 -4.91 8.23
CA GLU A 26 1.60 -3.96 8.75
C GLU A 26 1.08 -3.12 9.93
N MET A 27 -0.21 -2.74 9.89
CA MET A 27 -0.81 -1.93 10.95
C MET A 27 -0.66 -2.51 12.38
N PRO A 28 -0.94 -3.80 12.64
CA PRO A 28 -0.78 -4.37 13.98
C PRO A 28 0.68 -4.50 14.43
N GLN A 29 1.65 -4.50 13.52
CA GLN A 29 3.08 -4.61 13.84
C GLN A 29 3.71 -3.27 14.23
N ARG A 30 3.07 -2.16 13.85
CA ARG A 30 3.59 -0.81 14.08
C ARG A 30 3.28 -0.33 15.49
N ALA A 31 4.19 0.49 16.03
CA ALA A 31 3.96 1.15 17.30
C ALA A 31 2.70 2.04 17.25
N PRO A 32 1.92 2.13 18.33
CA PRO A 32 0.75 3.00 18.37
C PRO A 32 1.16 4.46 18.14
N GLY A 33 0.57 5.10 17.12
CA GLY A 33 0.91 6.47 16.71
C GLY A 33 2.00 6.57 15.64
N ALA A 34 2.53 5.44 15.15
CA ALA A 34 3.43 5.45 14.01
C ALA A 34 2.75 5.98 12.74
N ASP A 35 3.52 6.69 11.91
CA ASP A 35 3.03 7.24 10.65
C ASP A 35 2.56 6.12 9.69
N ILE A 36 1.43 6.37 9.03
CA ILE A 36 0.86 5.49 8.01
C ILE A 36 1.13 5.98 6.59
N SER A 37 1.87 7.09 6.43
CA SER A 37 2.21 7.66 5.14
C SER A 37 2.98 6.66 4.25
N ASP A 38 3.77 5.78 4.85
CA ASP A 38 4.45 4.68 4.14
C ASP A 38 3.49 3.62 3.60
N LEU A 39 2.34 3.46 4.25
CA LEU A 39 1.29 2.52 3.85
C LEU A 39 0.37 3.09 2.78
N LEU A 40 0.62 4.29 2.26
CA LEU A 40 -0.22 4.87 1.22
C LEU A 40 0.03 4.19 -0.14
N PRO A 41 -0.98 4.15 -1.04
CA PRO A 41 -0.93 3.35 -2.28
C PRO A 41 0.24 3.71 -3.19
N PHE A 42 0.67 4.97 -3.19
CA PHE A 42 1.79 5.45 -4.00
C PHE A 42 3.15 4.94 -3.51
N ASN A 43 3.32 4.77 -2.19
CA ASN A 43 4.54 4.20 -1.64
C ASN A 43 4.55 2.70 -1.88
N PHE A 44 3.44 2.01 -1.62
CA PHE A 44 3.28 0.60 -1.93
C PHE A 44 3.57 0.29 -3.42
N ALA A 45 3.08 1.13 -4.35
CA ALA A 45 3.40 1.01 -5.77
C ALA A 45 4.91 1.02 -6.05
N LYS A 46 5.66 1.94 -5.44
CA LYS A 46 7.12 2.00 -5.59
C LYS A 46 7.78 0.71 -5.09
N TRP A 47 7.36 0.19 -3.93
CA TRP A 47 7.88 -1.06 -3.39
C TRP A 47 7.62 -2.26 -4.31
N VAL A 48 6.38 -2.40 -4.80
CA VAL A 48 5.99 -3.47 -5.73
C VAL A 48 6.77 -3.36 -7.05
N GLN A 49 6.94 -2.14 -7.58
CA GLN A 49 7.68 -1.91 -8.83
C GLN A 49 9.18 -2.21 -8.69
N LEU A 50 9.79 -1.84 -7.56
CA LEU A 50 11.18 -2.18 -7.26
C LEU A 50 11.36 -3.70 -7.12
N ALA A 51 10.44 -4.37 -6.42
CA ALA A 51 10.47 -5.84 -6.29
C ALA A 51 10.30 -6.55 -7.64
N THR A 52 9.53 -5.98 -8.56
CA THR A 52 9.30 -6.57 -9.91
C THR A 52 10.48 -6.34 -10.86
N THR A 53 11.29 -5.29 -10.65
CA THR A 53 12.46 -4.98 -11.49
C THR A 53 13.70 -5.78 -11.08
N ALA A 54 13.68 -6.38 -9.89
CA ALA A 54 14.78 -7.19 -9.36
C ALA A 54 14.72 -8.68 -9.76
N VAL A 55 13.86 -9.06 -10.71
CA VAL A 55 13.70 -10.43 -11.24
C VAL A 55 14.18 -10.50 -12.68
#